data_AF-A0A813Y1W2-F1
#
_entry.id   AF-A0A813Y1W2-F1
#
_cell.length_a   1.000
_cell.length_b   1.000
_cell.length_c   1.000
_cell.angle_alpha   90.00
_cell.angle_beta   90.00
_cell.angle_gamma   90.00
#
_symmetry.space_group_name_H-M   'P 1'
#
loop_
_entity.id
_entity.type
_entity.pdbx_description
1 polymer ?
#
loop_
_entity_poly.entity_id
_entity_poly.type
_entity_poly.pdbx_seq_one_letter_code
_entity_poly.pdbx_strand_id
1 'polypeptide(L)'
;MPEQHTTGFGKYMSFITNRLLENIVWTFTELGIANIFAAVDKPQTAEELAKKQGWNSEYLYRLLRTVTDADIVREIKSDQTIEPEKTNRFELTEHGTGVQYVIGNQSTFDFIQKKEDKKIGSGFNEAMTCISKNYSQSLINTIDFSRFNKIVDIGGGLGLLLSQILKKYGTIPQADVYIIKNIIHDWNDNRAIDIFKAIRKAANEQ
;
A
#
# COMPACT_ATOMS: atom_id res chain seq x y z
N MET A 1 -20.36 19.72 -2.35
CA MET A 1 -21.46 18.71 -2.31
C MET A 1 -21.79 18.44 -0.85
N PRO A 2 -23.04 18.16 -0.47
CA PRO A 2 -23.40 17.94 0.94
C PRO A 2 -22.82 16.62 1.44
N GLU A 3 -22.27 16.62 2.66
CA GLU A 3 -21.76 15.42 3.31
C GLU A 3 -22.90 14.43 3.56
N GLN A 4 -22.87 13.28 2.89
CA GLN A 4 -23.71 12.15 3.27
C GLN A 4 -23.12 11.51 4.53
N HIS A 5 -23.55 11.99 5.70
CA HIS A 5 -23.27 11.31 6.95
C HIS A 5 -23.90 9.90 6.93
N THR A 6 -23.06 8.89 6.68
CA THR A 6 -23.46 7.49 6.84
C THR A 6 -23.97 7.27 8.27
N THR A 7 -25.19 6.76 8.38
CA THR A 7 -25.86 6.53 9.66
C THR A 7 -25.04 5.59 10.55
N GLY A 8 -25.31 5.57 11.86
CA GLY A 8 -24.64 4.63 12.78
C GLY A 8 -24.74 3.17 12.32
N PHE A 9 -25.87 2.81 11.70
CA PHE A 9 -26.07 1.50 11.05
C PHE A 9 -25.15 1.31 9.84
N GLY A 10 -24.98 2.32 8.97
CA GLY A 10 -24.05 2.26 7.83
C GLY A 10 -22.61 2.03 8.26
N LYS A 11 -22.15 2.71 9.33
CA LYS A 11 -20.79 2.54 9.88
C LYS A 11 -20.60 1.17 10.56
N TYR A 12 -21.63 0.63 11.19
CA TYR A 12 -21.63 -0.71 11.76
C TYR A 12 -21.57 -1.79 10.66
N MET A 13 -22.37 -1.64 9.61
CA MET A 13 -22.35 -2.54 8.46
C MET A 13 -21.00 -2.50 7.73
N SER A 14 -20.42 -1.32 7.49
CA SER A 14 -19.09 -1.22 6.86
C SER A 14 -18.00 -1.85 7.73
N PHE A 15 -18.06 -1.73 9.06
CA PHE A 15 -17.11 -2.39 9.96
C PHE A 15 -17.18 -3.92 9.85
N ILE A 16 -18.38 -4.51 9.78
CA ILE A 16 -18.57 -5.96 9.65
C ILE A 16 -18.20 -6.46 8.24
N THR A 17 -18.51 -5.69 7.20
CA THR A 17 -18.20 -6.07 5.81
C THR A 17 -16.75 -5.75 5.40
N ASN A 18 -15.97 -4.99 6.19
CA ASN A 18 -14.58 -4.68 5.87
C ASN A 18 -13.70 -5.93 5.67
N ARG A 19 -13.97 -7.00 6.42
CA ARG A 19 -13.33 -8.32 6.24
C ARG A 19 -13.62 -8.94 4.86
N LEU A 20 -14.74 -8.61 4.23
CA LEU A 20 -15.02 -9.04 2.86
C LEU A 20 -14.18 -8.24 1.86
N LEU A 21 -14.02 -6.92 2.09
CA LEU A 21 -13.16 -6.07 1.28
C LEU A 21 -11.71 -6.58 1.26
N GLU A 22 -11.14 -6.91 2.43
CA GLU A 22 -9.78 -7.48 2.53
C GLU A 22 -9.60 -8.72 1.65
N ASN A 23 -10.52 -9.69 1.73
CA ASN A 23 -10.48 -10.92 0.93
C ASN A 23 -10.67 -10.66 -0.56
N ILE A 24 -11.50 -9.67 -0.92
CA ILE A 24 -11.82 -9.29 -2.30
C ILE A 24 -10.65 -8.57 -2.96
N VAL A 25 -10.00 -7.64 -2.24
CA VAL A 25 -8.75 -7.00 -2.69
C VAL A 25 -7.63 -8.04 -2.80
N TRP A 26 -7.48 -8.92 -1.81
CA TRP A 26 -6.49 -10.01 -1.88
C TRP A 26 -6.72 -10.91 -3.11
N THR A 27 -7.96 -11.33 -3.36
CA THR A 27 -8.31 -12.15 -4.53
C THR A 27 -8.01 -11.42 -5.84
N PHE A 28 -8.32 -10.12 -5.92
CA PHE A 28 -8.03 -9.28 -7.08
C PHE A 28 -6.52 -9.16 -7.35
N THR A 29 -5.70 -9.04 -6.30
CA THR A 29 -4.23 -9.01 -6.42
C THR A 29 -3.62 -10.37 -6.73
N GLU A 30 -4.09 -11.45 -6.09
CA GLU A 30 -3.56 -12.81 -6.27
C GLU A 30 -3.85 -13.35 -7.68
N LEU A 31 -5.02 -13.04 -8.24
CA LEU A 31 -5.35 -13.33 -9.64
C LEU A 31 -4.58 -12.45 -10.64
N GLY A 32 -3.77 -11.49 -10.18
CA GLY A 32 -2.96 -10.60 -11.02
C GLY A 32 -3.78 -9.67 -11.92
N ILE A 33 -5.06 -9.43 -11.61
CA ILE A 33 -6.00 -8.73 -12.50
C ILE A 33 -5.53 -7.29 -12.79
N ALA A 34 -4.96 -6.60 -11.80
CA ALA A 34 -4.35 -5.29 -11.98
C ALA A 34 -3.28 -5.28 -13.08
N ASN A 35 -2.43 -6.31 -13.14
CA ASN A 35 -1.38 -6.42 -14.17
C ASN A 35 -1.98 -6.67 -15.57
N ILE A 36 -3.09 -7.40 -15.64
CA ILE A 36 -3.80 -7.66 -16.91
C ILE A 36 -4.43 -6.37 -17.46
N PHE A 37 -5.00 -5.53 -16.59
CA PHE A 37 -5.48 -4.19 -16.99
C PHE A 37 -4.31 -3.28 -17.38
N ALA A 38 -3.24 -3.21 -16.58
CA ALA A 38 -2.08 -2.36 -16.88
C ALA A 38 -1.34 -2.75 -18.17
N ALA A 39 -1.45 -4.00 -18.62
CA ALA A 39 -0.89 -4.48 -19.88
C ALA A 39 -1.73 -4.12 -21.14
N VAL A 40 -2.89 -3.48 -20.99
CA VAL A 40 -3.83 -3.22 -22.08
C VAL A 40 -4.43 -1.82 -21.96
N ASP A 41 -4.10 -0.93 -22.90
CA ASP A 41 -4.57 0.46 -22.97
C ASP A 41 -6.03 0.58 -23.46
N LYS A 42 -6.93 -0.26 -22.93
CA LYS A 42 -8.38 -0.16 -23.12
C LYS A 42 -9.18 -0.94 -22.05
N PRO A 43 -10.39 -0.47 -21.69
CA PRO A 43 -11.31 -1.20 -20.82
C PRO A 43 -11.67 -2.61 -21.34
N GLN A 44 -11.70 -3.59 -20.45
CA GLN A 44 -11.98 -5.01 -20.76
C GLN A 44 -13.28 -5.49 -20.14
N THR A 45 -14.01 -6.41 -20.80
CA THR A 45 -15.16 -7.08 -20.15
C THR A 45 -14.69 -8.22 -19.24
N ALA A 46 -15.55 -8.65 -18.31
CA ALA A 46 -15.28 -9.83 -17.49
C ALA A 46 -15.10 -11.10 -18.34
N GLU A 47 -15.87 -11.24 -19.43
CA GLU A 47 -15.73 -12.38 -20.36
C GLU A 47 -14.38 -12.36 -21.11
N GLU A 48 -13.92 -11.19 -21.58
CA GLU A 48 -12.61 -11.04 -22.23
C GLU A 48 -11.44 -11.41 -21.31
N LEU A 49 -11.54 -11.05 -20.02
CA LEU A 49 -10.53 -11.38 -19.00
C LEU A 49 -10.58 -12.87 -18.62
N ALA A 50 -11.78 -13.38 -18.35
CA ALA A 50 -11.98 -14.76 -17.93
C ALA A 50 -11.51 -15.76 -19.01
N LYS A 51 -11.80 -15.48 -20.28
CA LYS A 51 -11.38 -16.31 -21.42
C LYS A 51 -9.87 -16.41 -21.58
N LYS A 52 -9.10 -15.38 -21.21
CA LYS A 52 -7.61 -15.40 -21.26
C LYS A 52 -7.00 -16.37 -20.25
N GLN A 53 -7.66 -16.57 -19.10
CA GLN A 53 -7.10 -17.27 -17.94
C GLN A 53 -7.87 -18.54 -17.55
N GLY A 54 -8.93 -18.90 -18.29
CA GLY A 54 -9.78 -20.06 -17.98
C GLY A 54 -10.67 -19.88 -16.74
N TRP A 55 -10.96 -18.64 -16.35
CA TRP A 55 -11.82 -18.34 -15.20
C TRP A 55 -13.31 -18.38 -15.56
N ASN A 56 -14.17 -18.42 -14.53
CA ASN A 56 -15.60 -18.21 -14.69
C ASN A 56 -15.91 -16.69 -14.79
N SER A 57 -16.59 -16.28 -15.86
CA SER A 57 -16.90 -14.87 -16.16
C SER A 57 -17.89 -14.24 -15.18
N GLU A 58 -18.88 -14.97 -14.69
CA GLU A 58 -19.89 -14.47 -13.73
C GLU A 58 -19.26 -14.16 -12.36
N TYR A 59 -18.42 -15.06 -11.85
CA TYR A 59 -17.70 -14.83 -10.60
C TYR A 59 -16.67 -13.70 -10.74
N LEU A 60 -15.98 -13.61 -11.88
CA LEU A 60 -15.08 -12.50 -12.15
C LEU A 60 -15.83 -11.16 -12.26
N TYR A 61 -16.99 -11.13 -12.92
CA TYR A 61 -17.84 -9.94 -12.99
C TYR A 61 -18.28 -9.48 -11.58
N ARG A 62 -18.70 -10.41 -10.73
CA ARG A 62 -19.06 -10.11 -9.33
C ARG A 62 -17.89 -9.58 -8.51
N LEU A 63 -16.70 -10.16 -8.69
CA LEU A 63 -15.46 -9.66 -8.08
C LEU A 63 -15.17 -8.23 -8.54
N LEU A 64 -15.11 -8.00 -9.85
CA LEU A 64 -14.86 -6.69 -10.47
C LEU A 64 -15.87 -5.65 -10.00
N ARG A 65 -17.17 -5.98 -9.94
CA ARG A 65 -18.17 -5.03 -9.44
C ARG A 65 -17.99 -4.70 -7.97
N THR A 66 -17.53 -5.64 -7.14
CA THR A 66 -17.32 -5.37 -5.71
C THR A 66 -16.02 -4.56 -5.48
N VAL A 67 -15.00 -4.71 -6.33
CA VAL A 67 -13.83 -3.79 -6.31
C VAL A 67 -14.12 -2.43 -6.97
N THR A 68 -15.24 -2.26 -7.68
CA THR A 68 -15.76 -0.92 -8.06
C THR A 68 -16.32 -0.16 -6.85
N ASP A 69 -16.98 -0.83 -5.90
CA ASP A 69 -17.44 -0.18 -4.65
C ASP A 69 -16.25 0.31 -3.77
N ALA A 70 -15.06 -0.24 -4.02
CA ALA A 70 -13.78 0.17 -3.42
C ALA A 70 -12.96 1.14 -4.30
N ASP A 71 -13.52 1.57 -5.44
CA ASP A 71 -12.89 2.47 -6.43
C ASP A 71 -11.51 2.00 -6.95
N ILE A 72 -11.28 0.69 -6.99
CA ILE A 72 -10.06 0.08 -7.55
C ILE A 72 -10.19 -0.08 -9.07
N VAL A 73 -11.42 -0.34 -9.55
CA VAL A 73 -11.75 -0.41 -10.98
C VAL A 73 -13.03 0.35 -11.29
N ARG A 74 -13.03 1.09 -12.41
CA ARG A 74 -14.20 1.81 -12.91
C ARG A 74 -15.06 0.89 -13.77
N GLU A 75 -16.35 0.76 -13.46
CA GLU A 75 -17.34 0.11 -14.35
C GLU A 75 -17.85 1.09 -15.41
N ILE A 76 -17.48 0.87 -16.67
CA ILE A 76 -18.05 1.54 -17.84
C ILE A 76 -19.25 0.71 -18.31
N LYS A 77 -20.44 1.29 -18.16
CA LYS A 77 -21.69 0.67 -18.60
C LYS A 77 -21.85 0.74 -20.12
N SER A 78 -22.25 -0.37 -20.73
CA SER A 78 -22.58 -0.45 -22.15
C SER A 78 -24.01 0.01 -22.44
N ASP A 79 -24.46 -0.23 -23.68
CA ASP A 79 -25.88 -0.36 -23.99
C ASP A 79 -26.59 -1.24 -22.94
N GLN A 80 -27.73 -0.76 -22.43
CA GLN A 80 -28.51 -1.38 -21.35
C GLN A 80 -29.47 -2.48 -21.84
N THR A 81 -29.54 -2.72 -23.16
CA THR A 81 -30.36 -3.78 -23.76
C THR A 81 -29.74 -5.18 -23.66
N ILE A 82 -28.49 -5.29 -23.19
CA ILE A 82 -27.75 -6.55 -23.05
C ILE A 82 -27.35 -6.76 -21.57
N GLU A 83 -27.27 -8.02 -21.17
CA GLU A 83 -26.80 -8.48 -19.84
C GLU A 83 -25.45 -7.82 -19.44
N PRO A 84 -25.43 -6.98 -18.39
CA PRO A 84 -24.26 -6.19 -17.97
C PRO A 84 -22.97 -6.99 -17.78
N GLU A 85 -23.07 -8.23 -17.31
CA GLU A 85 -21.95 -9.16 -17.10
C GLU A 85 -21.16 -9.50 -18.37
N LYS A 86 -21.79 -9.39 -19.55
CA LYS A 86 -21.18 -9.67 -20.86
C LYS A 86 -20.61 -8.41 -21.52
N THR A 87 -21.23 -7.25 -21.28
CA THR A 87 -20.97 -6.03 -22.07
C THR A 87 -20.38 -4.86 -21.29
N ASN A 88 -20.55 -4.78 -19.97
CA ASN A 88 -19.87 -3.76 -19.17
C ASN A 88 -18.36 -3.98 -19.19
N ARG A 89 -17.62 -2.88 -19.30
CA ARG A 89 -16.17 -2.87 -19.33
C ARG A 89 -15.60 -2.31 -18.04
N PHE A 90 -14.42 -2.77 -17.70
CA PHE A 90 -13.69 -2.40 -16.50
C PHE A 90 -12.28 -1.95 -16.86
N GLU A 91 -11.76 -1.02 -16.08
CA GLU A 91 -10.38 -0.52 -16.14
C GLU A 91 -9.94 -0.09 -14.74
N LEU A 92 -8.63 0.02 -14.50
CA LEU A 92 -8.14 0.59 -13.24
C LEU A 92 -8.51 2.07 -13.13
N THR A 93 -8.82 2.52 -11.92
CA THR A 93 -9.00 3.95 -11.65
C THR A 93 -7.64 4.67 -11.61
N GLU A 94 -7.64 6.00 -11.79
CA GLU A 94 -6.43 6.81 -11.66
C GLU A 94 -5.90 6.86 -10.21
N HIS A 95 -6.73 6.49 -9.23
CA HIS A 95 -6.39 6.38 -7.81
C HIS A 95 -5.66 5.06 -7.52
N GLY A 96 -4.43 4.95 -8.03
CA GLY A 96 -3.62 3.72 -8.14
C GLY A 96 -3.23 2.97 -6.84
N THR A 97 -3.85 3.26 -5.70
CA THR A 97 -3.77 2.48 -4.45
C THR A 97 -5.05 2.65 -3.64
N GLY A 98 -5.42 1.64 -2.84
CA GLY A 98 -6.54 1.76 -1.88
C GLY A 98 -6.36 2.84 -0.81
N VAL A 99 -5.15 3.39 -0.65
CA VAL A 99 -4.87 4.55 0.21
C VAL A 99 -5.38 5.84 -0.44
N GLN A 100 -5.17 6.01 -1.76
CA GLN A 100 -5.63 7.18 -2.50
C GLN A 100 -7.15 7.27 -2.60
N TYR A 101 -7.88 6.17 -2.49
CA TYR A 101 -9.34 6.19 -2.31
C TYR A 101 -9.77 6.91 -1.01
N VAL A 102 -9.03 6.71 0.09
CA VAL A 102 -9.36 7.28 1.41
C VAL A 102 -8.93 8.75 1.54
N ILE A 103 -7.83 9.14 0.89
CA ILE A 103 -7.21 10.48 1.07
C ILE A 103 -7.23 11.37 -0.19
N GLY A 104 -7.73 10.84 -1.31
CA GLY A 104 -7.66 11.47 -2.63
C GLY A 104 -6.23 11.56 -3.18
N ASN A 105 -5.99 12.53 -4.07
CA ASN A 105 -4.66 12.80 -4.64
C ASN A 105 -3.68 13.50 -3.66
N GLN A 106 -3.91 13.37 -2.35
CA GLN A 106 -3.01 13.89 -1.31
C GLN A 106 -1.86 12.92 -1.07
N SER A 107 -0.70 13.44 -0.69
CA SER A 107 0.40 12.62 -0.17
C SER A 107 -0.05 11.94 1.12
N THR A 108 0.17 10.61 1.22
CA THR A 108 -0.12 9.81 2.42
C THR A 108 0.54 10.40 3.66
N PHE A 109 1.80 10.85 3.54
CA PHE A 109 2.52 11.46 4.64
C PHE A 109 2.01 12.86 5.00
N ASP A 110 1.49 13.62 4.04
CA ASP A 110 0.92 14.95 4.30
C ASP A 110 -0.43 14.82 5.00
N PHE A 111 -1.25 13.84 4.58
CA PHE A 111 -2.52 13.48 5.24
C PHE A 111 -2.29 13.05 6.70
N ILE A 112 -1.38 12.11 6.93
CA ILE A 112 -1.02 11.58 8.27
C ILE A 112 -0.49 12.68 9.21
N GLN A 113 0.10 13.75 8.67
CA GLN A 113 0.65 14.88 9.45
C GLN A 113 -0.35 16.01 9.73
N LYS A 114 -1.59 15.96 9.24
CA LYS A 114 -2.59 17.01 9.50
C LYS A 114 -2.89 17.14 11.00
N LYS A 115 -2.95 18.39 11.48
CA LYS A 115 -3.20 18.70 12.91
C LYS A 115 -4.57 18.24 13.41
N GLU A 116 -5.55 18.14 12.52
CA GLU A 116 -6.91 17.67 12.81
C GLU A 116 -6.95 16.16 13.09
N ASP A 117 -6.07 15.38 12.44
CA ASP A 117 -6.12 13.91 12.41
C ASP A 117 -4.99 13.23 13.22
N LYS A 118 -4.52 13.87 14.30
CA LYS A 118 -3.41 13.36 15.14
C LYS A 118 -3.56 11.89 15.60
N LYS A 119 -4.79 11.39 15.75
CA LYS A 119 -5.06 9.98 16.10
C LYS A 119 -4.74 9.01 14.97
N ILE A 120 -4.91 9.43 13.70
CA ILE A 120 -4.49 8.65 12.53
C ILE A 120 -2.95 8.63 12.48
N GLY A 121 -2.32 9.79 12.72
CA GLY A 121 -0.87 9.91 12.85
C GLY A 121 -0.25 8.99 13.92
N SER A 122 -0.83 8.95 15.12
CA SER A 122 -0.35 8.04 16.18
C SER A 122 -0.63 6.57 15.83
N GLY A 123 -1.84 6.23 15.36
CA GLY A 123 -2.20 4.86 15.00
C GLY A 123 -1.34 4.26 13.89
N PHE A 124 -1.00 5.06 12.86
CA PHE A 124 -0.07 4.66 11.81
C PHE A 124 1.33 4.36 12.37
N ASN A 125 1.87 5.25 13.19
CA ASN A 125 3.18 5.07 13.83
C ASN A 125 3.21 3.84 14.77
N GLU A 126 2.14 3.60 15.53
CA GLU A 126 2.00 2.43 16.40
C GLU A 126 1.92 1.12 15.60
N ALA A 127 1.13 1.09 14.52
CA ALA A 127 1.03 -0.06 13.62
C ALA A 127 2.38 -0.40 12.97
N MET A 128 3.07 0.58 12.39
CA MET A 128 4.39 0.39 11.78
C MET A 128 5.47 0.00 12.81
N THR A 129 5.36 0.50 14.05
CA THR A 129 6.21 0.08 15.18
C THR A 129 5.92 -1.37 15.58
N CYS A 130 4.65 -1.80 15.58
CA CYS A 130 4.28 -3.17 15.89
C CYS A 130 4.82 -4.16 14.84
N ILE A 131 4.57 -3.89 13.56
CA ILE A 131 5.12 -4.66 12.42
C ILE A 131 6.65 -4.73 12.50
N SER A 132 7.30 -3.62 12.87
CA SER A 132 8.76 -3.55 12.99
C SER A 132 9.36 -4.49 14.04
N LYS A 133 8.62 -4.85 15.11
CA LYS A 133 9.11 -5.78 16.14
C LYS A 133 9.35 -7.18 15.61
N ASN A 134 8.58 -7.61 14.61
CA ASN A 134 8.58 -9.00 14.12
C ASN A 134 9.90 -9.39 13.45
N TYR A 135 10.57 -8.45 12.79
CA TYR A 135 11.87 -8.69 12.13
C TYR A 135 13.06 -7.99 12.78
N SER A 136 12.86 -6.93 13.60
CA SER A 136 13.99 -6.20 14.18
C SER A 136 14.84 -7.07 15.11
N GLN A 137 14.21 -7.94 15.90
CA GLN A 137 14.92 -8.88 16.78
C GLN A 137 15.74 -9.91 15.99
N SER A 138 15.24 -10.33 14.82
CA SER A 138 15.95 -11.24 13.91
C SER A 138 17.16 -10.54 13.29
N LEU A 139 16.97 -9.35 12.71
CA LEU A 139 18.06 -8.53 12.15
C LEU A 139 19.19 -8.29 13.16
N ILE A 140 18.83 -7.92 14.40
CA ILE A 140 19.79 -7.66 15.49
C ILE A 140 20.56 -8.91 15.93
N ASN A 141 20.04 -10.11 15.67
CA ASN A 141 20.70 -11.37 16.01
C ASN A 141 21.48 -11.98 14.84
N THR A 142 21.08 -11.70 13.59
CA THR A 142 21.77 -12.18 12.38
C THR A 142 22.90 -11.24 11.94
N ILE A 143 22.70 -9.93 12.04
CA ILE A 143 23.69 -8.93 11.67
C ILE A 143 24.47 -8.53 12.92
N ASP A 144 25.77 -8.79 12.88
CA ASP A 144 26.71 -8.21 13.82
C ASP A 144 26.87 -6.71 13.54
N PHE A 145 26.07 -5.90 14.24
CA PHE A 145 26.13 -4.44 14.14
C PHE A 145 27.35 -3.82 14.82
N SER A 146 28.14 -4.59 15.59
CA SER A 146 29.31 -4.05 16.30
C SER A 146 30.45 -3.65 15.36
N ARG A 147 30.41 -4.06 14.08
CA ARG A 147 31.36 -3.63 13.04
C ARG A 147 31.15 -2.21 12.51
N PHE A 148 30.08 -1.52 12.94
CA PHE A 148 29.71 -0.20 12.44
C PHE A 148 29.96 0.91 13.49
N ASN A 149 30.07 2.17 13.05
CA ASN A 149 30.35 3.43 13.77
C ASN A 149 29.07 4.25 13.96
N LYS A 150 28.36 4.38 12.84
CA LYS A 150 27.29 5.34 12.63
C LYS A 150 26.19 4.60 11.90
N ILE A 151 25.03 4.55 12.52
CA ILE A 151 23.87 3.85 11.98
C ILE A 151 22.82 4.89 11.67
N VAL A 152 22.58 5.12 10.38
CA VAL A 152 21.57 6.08 9.90
C VAL A 152 20.34 5.28 9.46
N ASP A 153 19.27 5.36 10.25
CA ASP A 153 17.99 4.67 9.99
C ASP A 153 17.07 5.60 9.16
N ILE A 154 17.12 5.47 7.84
CA ILE A 154 16.38 6.32 6.91
C ILE A 154 14.92 5.88 6.90
N GLY A 155 14.05 6.76 7.40
CA GLY A 155 12.63 6.46 7.57
C GLY A 155 12.33 5.55 8.76
N GLY A 156 13.22 5.49 9.76
CA GLY A 156 13.10 4.62 10.95
C GLY A 156 11.87 4.81 11.86
N GLY A 157 10.94 5.71 11.51
CA GLY A 157 9.74 6.03 12.29
C GLY A 157 10.09 6.51 13.70
N LEU A 158 9.56 5.85 14.72
CA LEU A 158 9.86 6.14 16.14
C LEU A 158 11.25 5.65 16.61
N GLY A 159 12.13 5.20 15.70
CA GLY A 159 13.51 4.81 16.02
C GLY A 159 13.64 3.49 16.80
N LEU A 160 12.63 2.61 16.74
CA LEU A 160 12.63 1.34 17.47
C LEU A 160 13.89 0.51 17.20
N LEU A 161 14.30 0.40 15.93
CA LEU A 161 15.48 -0.38 15.52
C LEU A 161 16.76 0.18 16.15
N LEU A 162 17.02 1.49 16.00
CA LEU A 162 18.14 2.16 16.66
C LEU A 162 18.12 1.98 18.18
N SER A 163 16.95 2.09 18.82
CA SER A 163 16.82 1.91 20.27
C SER A 163 17.18 0.50 20.73
N GLN A 164 16.88 -0.53 19.93
CA GLN A 164 17.21 -1.92 20.24
C GLN A 164 18.69 -2.24 19.96
N ILE A 165 19.28 -1.64 18.92
CA ILE A 165 20.73 -1.74 18.66
C ILE A 165 21.51 -1.08 19.82
N LEU A 166 21.16 0.15 20.21
CA LEU A 166 21.80 0.86 21.33
C LEU A 166 21.69 0.07 22.65
N LYS A 167 20.51 -0.51 22.93
CA LYS A 167 20.31 -1.38 24.12
C LYS A 167 21.16 -2.64 24.12
N LYS A 168 21.53 -3.18 22.96
CA LYS A 168 22.34 -4.41 22.85
C LYS A 168 23.86 -4.15 22.90
N TYR A 169 24.32 -3.06 22.28
CA TYR A 169 25.76 -2.83 22.07
C TYR A 169 26.37 -1.71 22.92
N GLY A 170 25.57 -0.77 23.46
CA GLY A 170 26.03 0.27 24.40
C GLY A 170 26.85 1.41 23.80
N THR A 171 27.83 1.10 22.95
CA THR A 171 28.66 2.03 22.15
C THR A 171 28.95 1.42 20.77
N ILE A 172 29.27 2.23 19.75
CA ILE A 172 29.24 1.81 18.33
C ILE A 172 30.54 2.24 17.58
N PRO A 173 31.49 1.30 17.29
CA PRO A 173 32.64 1.50 16.39
C PRO A 173 33.02 0.29 15.47
N GLN A 174 33.37 0.35 14.17
CA GLN A 174 33.85 1.49 13.39
C GLN A 174 33.72 1.36 11.83
N ALA A 175 32.52 1.61 11.28
CA ALA A 175 32.24 1.86 9.84
C ALA A 175 30.83 2.47 9.62
N ASP A 176 30.58 3.33 8.64
CA ASP A 176 29.24 3.95 8.48
C ASP A 176 28.25 3.03 7.74
N VAL A 177 27.04 2.87 8.28
CA VAL A 177 25.96 2.08 7.68
C VAL A 177 24.65 2.88 7.58
N TYR A 178 24.07 2.84 6.39
CA TYR A 178 22.77 3.43 6.08
C TYR A 178 21.74 2.31 5.95
N ILE A 179 20.74 2.31 6.84
CA ILE A 179 19.66 1.34 6.84
C ILE A 179 18.46 1.99 6.14
N ILE A 180 17.87 1.26 5.19
CA ILE A 180 16.61 1.62 4.54
C ILE A 180 15.68 0.43 4.74
N LYS A 181 14.56 0.63 5.44
CA LYS A 181 13.72 -0.47 5.93
C LYS A 181 12.25 -0.11 5.77
N ASN A 182 11.55 -0.80 4.86
CA ASN A 182 10.19 -0.49 4.45
C ASN A 182 10.03 0.97 3.97
N ILE A 183 10.82 1.34 2.96
CA ILE A 183 10.75 2.66 2.32
C ILE A 183 10.68 2.50 0.80
N ILE A 184 11.62 1.78 0.18
CA ILE A 184 11.75 1.75 -1.29
C ILE A 184 10.49 1.20 -2.00
N HIS A 185 9.70 0.34 -1.35
CA HIS A 185 8.44 -0.17 -1.92
C HIS A 185 7.29 0.85 -1.96
N ASP A 186 7.40 1.98 -1.25
CA ASP A 186 6.40 3.05 -1.29
C ASP A 186 6.57 3.97 -2.52
N TRP A 187 7.67 3.82 -3.27
CA TRP A 187 8.08 4.74 -4.33
C TRP A 187 8.30 4.02 -5.66
N ASN A 188 7.94 4.68 -6.76
CA ASN A 188 8.32 4.21 -8.10
C ASN A 188 9.84 4.32 -8.34
N ASP A 189 10.34 3.58 -9.32
CA ASP A 189 11.76 3.48 -9.66
C ASP A 189 12.49 4.82 -9.75
N ASN A 190 11.90 5.83 -10.39
CA ASN A 190 12.51 7.15 -10.52
C ASN A 190 12.73 7.82 -9.15
N ARG A 191 11.73 7.75 -8.26
CA ARG A 191 11.82 8.27 -6.88
C ARG A 191 12.76 7.43 -6.02
N ALA A 192 12.75 6.11 -6.14
CA ALA A 192 13.68 5.21 -5.47
C ALA A 192 15.14 5.52 -5.86
N ILE A 193 15.41 5.72 -7.16
CA ILE A 193 16.71 6.13 -7.68
C ILE A 193 17.16 7.47 -7.09
N ASP A 194 16.28 8.45 -6.97
CA ASP A 194 16.61 9.76 -6.37
C ASP A 194 16.92 9.64 -4.87
N ILE A 195 16.20 8.78 -4.13
CA ILE A 195 16.54 8.43 -2.73
C ILE A 195 17.95 7.82 -2.67
N PHE A 196 18.27 6.83 -3.52
CA PHE A 196 19.60 6.22 -3.54
C PHE A 196 20.72 7.21 -3.93
N LYS A 197 20.47 8.15 -4.86
CA LYS A 197 21.42 9.23 -5.19
C LYS A 197 21.68 10.13 -3.99
N ALA A 198 20.65 10.54 -3.26
CA ALA A 198 20.77 11.37 -2.07
C ALA A 198 21.57 10.67 -0.96
N ILE A 199 21.33 9.37 -0.74
CA ILE A 199 22.07 8.55 0.21
C ILE A 199 23.54 8.43 -0.20
N ARG A 200 23.81 8.11 -1.47
CA ARG A 200 25.18 8.01 -2.00
C ARG A 200 25.93 9.33 -1.88
N LYS A 201 25.26 10.47 -2.10
CA LYS A 201 25.83 11.79 -1.87
C LYS A 201 26.19 11.99 -0.39
N ALA A 202 25.24 11.77 0.53
CA ALA A 202 25.45 11.93 1.97
C ALA A 202 26.50 10.98 2.56
N ALA A 203 26.70 9.80 1.95
CA ALA A 203 27.75 8.86 2.31
C ALA A 203 29.14 9.25 1.78
N ASN A 204 29.21 10.05 0.71
CA ASN A 204 30.46 10.50 0.07
C ASN A 204 30.91 11.90 0.53
N GLU A 205 30.06 12.67 1.23
CA GLU A 205 30.36 14.01 1.75
C GLU A 205 30.89 13.97 3.22
N GLN A 206 31.63 12.91 3.58
CA GLN A 206 32.20 12.67 4.92
C GLN A 206 33.71 12.41 4.85
#